data_AF-A0AAW7AJ10-F1
#
_entry.id   AF-A0AAW7AJ10-F1
#
_cell.length_a   1.000
_cell.length_b   1.000
_cell.length_c   1.000
_cell.angle_alpha   90.00
_cell.angle_beta   90.00
_cell.angle_gamma   90.00
#
_symmetry.space_group_name_H-M   'P 1'
#
loop_
_entity.id
_entity.type
_entity.pdbx_description
1 polymer ?
#
loop_
_entity_poly.entity_id
_entity_poly.type
_entity_poly.pdbx_seq_one_letter_code
_entity_poly.pdbx_strand_id
1 'polypeptide(L)'
;MTTNQEYWRERAKEAMKQEAKDDKEAIQRINDIVDEMVDDIEREILAFYAKYATAEGLTLEDAKKKIDRTDIRKLENKAKQYVDNKDFSDKANKELKQYNTKMYVSREKMLQMQLGLLLTYATAQIESQMYNYMESAYYREVQRQAGLVGATAKVSLEHIQAIINTSFDDVVWSTRIWKNMEHTRKQVNKAVRNTMLRGRHPKEFVPELRKESGATAYQAKRLLLTETARVQTLAQQQHYIATMGKNAKYEFLAFLDDRTTQTCRNHNGNTYKVSEMKAGINAPPMHPHCRSFTVPYVDDIDEELEDFFKKRKGKYKIDGFELEANKDD
;
A
#
# COMPACT_ATOMS: atom_id res chain seq x y z
N MET A 1 -18.39 -28.40 23.60
CA MET A 1 -17.16 -27.73 24.05
C MET A 1 -16.36 -27.44 22.80
N THR A 2 -16.12 -26.18 22.50
CA THR A 2 -15.28 -25.75 21.38
C THR A 2 -13.85 -26.14 21.75
N THR A 3 -13.17 -26.95 20.95
CA THR A 3 -11.77 -27.30 21.25
C THR A 3 -10.92 -26.03 21.28
N ASN A 4 -9.79 -26.06 21.98
CA ASN A 4 -8.86 -24.93 22.09
C ASN A 4 -8.51 -24.37 20.70
N GLN A 5 -8.31 -25.26 19.73
CA GLN A 5 -8.01 -24.88 18.35
C GLN A 5 -9.19 -24.22 17.63
N GLU A 6 -10.42 -24.69 17.85
CA GLU A 6 -11.61 -24.14 17.20
C GLU A 6 -11.92 -22.71 17.68
N TYR A 7 -11.63 -22.39 18.94
CA TYR A 7 -11.68 -20.99 19.43
C TYR A 7 -10.79 -20.06 18.60
N TRP A 8 -9.53 -20.45 18.36
CA TRP A 8 -8.60 -19.63 17.59
C TRP A 8 -9.01 -19.50 16.13
N ARG A 9 -9.52 -20.59 15.53
CA ARG A 9 -10.04 -20.61 14.16
C ARG A 9 -11.22 -19.66 13.98
N GLU A 10 -12.20 -19.67 14.88
CA GLU A 10 -13.37 -18.79 14.77
C GLU A 10 -12.98 -17.31 14.84
N ARG A 11 -12.12 -16.92 15.79
CA ARG A 11 -11.69 -15.51 15.87
C ARG A 11 -10.80 -15.10 14.71
N ALA A 12 -10.03 -16.02 14.12
CA ALA A 12 -9.33 -15.74 12.87
C ALA A 12 -10.31 -15.52 11.71
N LYS A 13 -11.36 -16.33 11.58
CA LYS A 13 -12.40 -16.12 10.55
C LYS A 13 -13.08 -14.76 10.72
N GLU A 14 -13.34 -14.32 11.94
CA GLU A 14 -13.87 -12.97 12.23
C GLU A 14 -12.90 -11.86 11.81
N ALA A 15 -11.63 -11.98 12.20
CA ALA A 15 -10.59 -11.03 11.82
C ALA A 15 -10.44 -10.94 10.30
N MET A 16 -10.38 -12.08 9.61
CA MET A 16 -10.29 -12.17 8.16
C MET A 16 -11.48 -11.51 7.45
N LYS A 17 -12.70 -11.60 8.02
CA LYS A 17 -13.88 -10.89 7.49
C LYS A 17 -13.77 -9.38 7.68
N GLN A 18 -13.23 -8.92 8.81
CA GLN A 18 -13.03 -7.49 9.06
C GLN A 18 -11.96 -6.92 8.13
N GLU A 19 -10.80 -7.58 8.04
CA GLU A 19 -9.72 -7.18 7.14
C GLU A 19 -10.19 -7.13 5.68
N ALA A 20 -11.04 -8.07 5.23
CA ALA A 20 -11.62 -8.01 3.89
C ALA A 20 -12.52 -6.78 3.63
N LYS A 21 -13.14 -6.22 4.67
CA LYS A 21 -13.91 -4.96 4.57
C LYS A 21 -12.96 -3.76 4.51
N ASP A 22 -12.00 -3.71 5.42
CA ASP A 22 -11.01 -2.63 5.50
C ASP A 22 -10.17 -2.56 4.20
N ASP A 23 -9.83 -3.72 3.64
CA ASP A 23 -9.14 -3.87 2.36
C ASP A 23 -9.94 -3.21 1.22
N LYS A 24 -11.27 -3.38 1.22
CA LYS A 24 -12.14 -2.80 0.19
C LYS A 24 -12.12 -1.28 0.25
N GLU A 25 -12.14 -0.71 1.45
CA GLU A 25 -12.07 0.75 1.64
C GLU A 25 -10.70 1.30 1.24
N ALA A 26 -9.62 0.63 1.63
CA ALA A 26 -8.26 1.03 1.26
C ALA A 26 -8.04 0.96 -0.26
N ILE A 27 -8.58 -0.08 -0.92
CA ILE A 27 -8.56 -0.19 -2.38
C ILE A 27 -9.35 0.93 -3.03
N GLN A 28 -10.52 1.30 -2.49
CA GLN A 28 -11.32 2.38 -3.05
C GLN A 28 -10.55 3.71 -2.99
N ARG A 29 -9.91 4.03 -1.86
CA ARG A 29 -9.07 5.23 -1.76
C ARG A 29 -7.95 5.28 -2.81
N ILE A 30 -7.32 4.14 -3.11
CA ILE A 30 -6.30 4.07 -4.18
C ILE A 30 -6.92 4.34 -5.56
N ASN A 31 -8.10 3.77 -5.84
CA ASN A 31 -8.79 4.02 -7.09
C ASN A 31 -9.15 5.50 -7.24
N ASP A 32 -9.68 6.12 -6.18
CA ASP A 32 -10.06 7.53 -6.18
C ASP A 32 -8.86 8.43 -6.50
N ILE A 33 -7.68 8.17 -5.89
CA ILE A 33 -6.45 8.92 -6.21
C ILE A 33 -6.05 8.76 -7.69
N VAL A 34 -6.18 7.55 -8.24
CA VAL A 34 -5.82 7.29 -9.64
C VAL A 34 -6.81 7.95 -10.60
N ASP A 35 -8.10 7.93 -10.28
CA ASP A 35 -9.14 8.56 -11.09
C ASP A 35 -9.01 10.10 -11.07
N GLU A 36 -8.80 10.69 -9.89
CA GLU A 36 -8.50 12.12 -9.73
C GLU A 36 -7.26 12.53 -10.54
N MET A 37 -6.19 11.74 -10.46
CA MET A 37 -4.97 11.97 -11.24
C MET A 37 -5.24 11.96 -12.74
N VAL A 38 -6.05 11.03 -13.24
CA VAL A 38 -6.38 10.94 -14.67
C VAL A 38 -7.23 12.12 -15.11
N ASP A 39 -8.25 12.47 -14.34
CA ASP A 39 -9.14 13.58 -14.64
C ASP A 39 -8.38 14.92 -14.62
N ASP A 40 -7.44 15.08 -13.68
CA ASP A 40 -6.54 16.23 -13.62
C ASP A 40 -5.61 16.30 -14.84
N ILE A 41 -5.02 15.17 -15.25
CA ILE A 41 -4.17 15.12 -16.45
C ILE A 41 -4.98 15.48 -17.70
N GLU A 42 -6.17 14.89 -17.86
CA GLU A 42 -7.05 15.17 -19.00
C GLU A 42 -7.42 16.66 -19.04
N ARG A 43 -7.81 17.23 -17.89
CA ARG A 43 -8.16 18.64 -17.75
C ARG A 43 -7.00 19.57 -18.09
N GLU A 44 -5.79 19.29 -17.60
CA GLU A 44 -4.60 20.11 -17.89
C GLU A 44 -4.22 20.04 -19.38
N ILE A 45 -4.25 18.86 -20.00
CA ILE A 45 -3.96 18.75 -21.45
C ILE A 45 -5.01 19.49 -22.27
N LEU A 46 -6.30 19.34 -21.96
CA LEU A 46 -7.37 20.02 -22.68
C LEU A 46 -7.32 21.54 -22.51
N ALA A 47 -7.10 22.04 -21.29
CA ALA A 47 -6.94 23.46 -21.02
C ALA A 47 -5.73 24.04 -21.75
N PHE A 48 -4.62 23.29 -21.77
CA PHE A 48 -3.43 23.66 -22.52
C PHE A 48 -3.72 23.73 -24.02
N TYR A 49 -4.36 22.70 -24.58
CA TYR A 49 -4.73 22.66 -26.00
C TYR A 49 -5.66 23.82 -26.37
N ALA A 50 -6.72 24.06 -25.61
CA ALA A 50 -7.67 25.15 -25.84
C ALA A 50 -6.99 26.54 -25.80
N LYS A 51 -5.97 26.72 -24.96
CA LYS A 51 -5.26 27.99 -24.82
C LYS A 51 -4.33 28.29 -26.01
N TYR A 52 -3.74 27.27 -26.63
CA TYR A 52 -2.67 27.45 -27.60
C TYR A 52 -2.96 26.93 -29.01
N ALA A 53 -3.99 26.09 -29.19
CA ALA A 53 -4.39 25.58 -30.49
C ALA A 53 -5.08 26.66 -31.33
N THR A 54 -4.86 26.58 -32.63
CA THR A 54 -5.58 27.36 -33.65
C THR A 54 -6.71 26.52 -34.26
N ALA A 55 -7.42 27.04 -35.28
CA ALA A 55 -8.41 26.26 -36.03
C ALA A 55 -7.81 24.97 -36.65
N GLU A 56 -6.53 24.99 -37.00
CA GLU A 56 -5.77 23.85 -37.54
C GLU A 56 -5.08 23.00 -36.44
N GLY A 57 -5.33 23.30 -35.16
CA GLY A 57 -4.69 22.65 -34.02
C GLY A 57 -3.37 23.33 -33.58
N LEU A 58 -2.52 22.56 -32.89
CA LEU A 58 -1.20 23.01 -32.41
C LEU A 58 -0.11 22.75 -33.44
N THR A 59 0.72 23.75 -33.72
CA THR A 59 1.90 23.61 -34.58
C THR A 59 3.17 23.26 -33.80
N LEU A 60 4.16 22.68 -34.48
CA LEU A 60 5.50 22.46 -33.90
C LEU A 60 6.14 23.77 -33.41
N GLU A 61 5.88 24.88 -34.10
CA GLU A 61 6.37 26.19 -33.69
C GLU A 61 5.71 26.62 -32.37
N ASP A 62 4.39 26.42 -32.23
CA ASP A 62 3.67 26.70 -31.00
C ASP A 62 4.17 25.85 -29.83
N ALA A 63 4.58 24.61 -30.04
CA ALA A 63 5.16 23.78 -29.00
C ALA A 63 6.53 24.28 -28.50
N LYS A 64 7.33 24.88 -29.39
CA LYS A 64 8.66 25.42 -29.08
C LYS A 64 8.64 26.85 -28.54
N LYS A 65 7.54 27.59 -28.73
CA LYS A 65 7.37 28.94 -28.17
C LYS A 65 7.55 28.93 -26.65
N LYS A 66 8.08 30.05 -26.17
CA LYS A 66 8.31 30.30 -24.74
C LYS A 66 6.97 30.30 -24.01
N ILE A 67 6.94 29.67 -22.83
CA ILE A 67 5.75 29.70 -21.96
C ILE A 67 5.60 31.07 -21.27
N ASP A 68 4.37 31.44 -20.96
CA ASP A 68 4.07 32.64 -20.18
C ASP A 68 4.58 32.49 -18.74
N ARG A 69 5.14 33.58 -18.18
CA ARG A 69 5.66 33.59 -16.81
C ARG A 69 4.58 33.31 -15.76
N THR A 70 3.33 33.66 -16.05
CA THR A 70 2.18 33.38 -15.20
C THR A 70 1.92 31.89 -15.06
N ASP A 71 2.08 31.11 -16.14
CA ASP A 71 1.89 29.66 -16.10
C ASP A 71 3.01 28.97 -15.31
N ILE A 72 4.26 29.44 -15.46
CA ILE A 72 5.39 29.00 -14.63
C ILE A 72 5.05 29.19 -13.14
N ARG A 73 4.59 30.40 -12.76
CA ARG A 73 4.24 30.71 -11.38
C ARG A 73 3.08 29.84 -10.86
N LYS A 74 2.10 29.50 -11.71
CA LYS A 74 1.02 28.58 -11.32
C LYS A 74 1.55 27.18 -10.99
N LEU A 75 2.47 26.65 -11.80
CA LEU A 75 3.11 25.37 -11.53
C LEU A 75 3.95 25.42 -10.25
N GLU A 76 4.77 26.47 -10.08
CA GLU A 76 5.57 26.66 -8.86
C GLU A 76 4.69 26.68 -7.61
N ASN A 77 3.58 27.42 -7.65
CA ASN A 77 2.62 27.48 -6.54
C ASN A 77 1.97 26.11 -6.27
N LYS A 78 1.58 25.37 -7.31
CA LYS A 78 0.99 24.03 -7.19
C LYS A 78 2.02 23.03 -6.61
N ALA A 79 3.25 23.04 -7.11
CA ALA A 79 4.33 22.21 -6.61
C ALA A 79 4.63 22.53 -5.14
N LYS A 80 4.62 23.82 -4.77
CA LYS A 80 4.80 24.27 -3.39
C LYS A 80 3.67 23.74 -2.50
N GLN A 81 2.41 23.90 -2.89
CA GLN A 81 1.26 23.37 -2.13
C GLN A 81 1.37 21.86 -1.90
N TYR A 82 1.84 21.09 -2.88
CA TYR A 82 2.02 19.65 -2.75
C TYR A 82 3.13 19.22 -1.78
N VAL A 83 4.10 20.09 -1.49
CA VAL A 83 5.18 19.82 -0.54
C VAL A 83 5.05 20.58 0.78
N ASP A 84 4.10 21.51 0.89
CA ASP A 84 3.97 22.40 2.04
C ASP A 84 3.66 21.64 3.34
N ASN A 85 2.86 20.57 3.27
CA ASN A 85 2.54 19.74 4.44
C ASN A 85 3.66 18.74 4.82
N LYS A 86 4.63 18.46 3.93
CA LYS A 86 5.78 17.54 4.14
C LYS A 86 5.47 16.11 4.62
N ASP A 87 4.23 15.65 4.58
CA ASP A 87 3.83 14.34 5.14
C ASP A 87 4.16 13.11 4.26
N PHE A 88 4.97 13.28 3.20
CA PHE A 88 5.36 12.17 2.32
C PHE A 88 6.75 11.62 2.62
N SER A 89 7.08 10.47 2.01
CA SER A 89 8.42 9.88 2.10
C SER A 89 9.51 10.84 1.61
N ASP A 90 10.75 10.67 2.09
CA ASP A 90 11.90 11.47 1.62
C ASP A 90 12.05 11.44 0.09
N LYS A 91 11.78 10.26 -0.50
CA LYS A 91 11.79 10.09 -1.95
C LYS A 91 10.68 10.91 -2.61
N ALA A 92 9.45 10.80 -2.15
CA ALA A 92 8.32 11.55 -2.68
C ALA A 92 8.56 13.07 -2.60
N ASN A 93 8.98 13.56 -1.44
CA ASN A 93 9.32 14.97 -1.22
C ASN A 93 10.44 15.44 -2.16
N LYS A 94 11.48 14.61 -2.36
CA LYS A 94 12.58 14.91 -3.29
C LYS A 94 12.09 14.99 -4.74
N GLU A 95 11.25 14.06 -5.18
CA GLU A 95 10.68 14.06 -6.54
C GLU A 95 9.76 15.27 -6.77
N LEU A 96 8.89 15.59 -5.83
CA LEU A 96 8.00 16.76 -5.92
C LEU A 96 8.77 18.09 -5.95
N LYS A 97 9.86 18.19 -5.18
CA LYS A 97 10.70 19.40 -5.15
C LYS A 97 11.34 19.74 -6.49
N GLN A 98 11.51 18.77 -7.40
CA GLN A 98 12.08 19.02 -8.74
C GLN A 98 11.23 19.97 -9.59
N TYR A 99 9.93 20.08 -9.29
CA TYR A 99 9.01 20.97 -9.99
C TYR A 99 9.03 22.41 -9.47
N ASN A 100 9.71 22.69 -8.35
CA ASN A 100 9.90 24.03 -7.80
C ASN A 100 11.17 24.69 -8.37
N THR A 101 11.27 24.79 -9.70
CA THR A 101 12.46 25.33 -10.38
C THR A 101 12.12 26.55 -11.23
N LYS A 102 12.89 27.63 -11.03
CA LYS A 102 12.80 28.90 -11.79
C LYS A 102 13.36 28.70 -13.19
N MET A 103 12.63 28.05 -14.09
CA MET A 103 13.12 27.73 -15.43
C MET A 103 12.38 28.48 -16.55
N TYR A 104 13.13 28.90 -17.56
CA TYR A 104 12.60 29.18 -18.88
C TYR A 104 12.45 27.86 -19.64
N VAL A 105 11.21 27.42 -19.85
CA VAL A 105 10.92 26.17 -20.56
C VAL A 105 10.04 26.42 -21.78
N SER A 106 10.14 25.55 -22.78
CA SER A 106 9.20 25.53 -23.90
C SER A 106 7.80 25.15 -23.39
N ARG A 107 6.78 25.50 -24.16
CA ARG A 107 5.39 25.08 -23.95
C ARG A 107 5.25 23.55 -23.80
N GLU A 108 5.92 22.77 -24.64
CA GLU A 108 5.95 21.29 -24.51
C GLU A 108 6.51 20.86 -23.16
N LYS A 109 7.67 21.41 -22.77
CA LYS A 109 8.34 21.02 -21.53
C LYS A 109 7.55 21.45 -20.30
N MET A 110 6.86 22.60 -20.38
CA MET A 110 5.94 23.05 -19.33
C MET A 110 4.81 22.02 -19.13
N LEU A 111 4.15 21.60 -20.20
CA LEU A 111 3.06 20.63 -20.10
C LEU A 111 3.57 19.30 -19.52
N GLN A 112 4.73 18.81 -19.99
CA GLN A 112 5.37 17.62 -19.40
C GLN A 112 5.63 17.77 -17.90
N MET A 113 6.06 18.96 -17.45
CA MET A 113 6.30 19.23 -16.03
C MET A 113 5.00 19.29 -15.23
N GLN A 114 3.94 19.92 -15.75
CA GLN A 114 2.63 19.97 -15.08
C GLN A 114 2.04 18.57 -14.89
N LEU A 115 2.05 17.74 -15.93
CA LEU A 115 1.52 16.38 -15.84
C LEU A 115 2.45 15.47 -15.01
N GLY A 116 3.76 15.67 -15.11
CA GLY A 116 4.74 14.99 -14.27
C GLY A 116 4.52 15.28 -12.78
N LEU A 117 4.20 16.52 -12.43
CA LEU A 117 3.87 16.91 -11.05
C LEU A 117 2.62 16.17 -10.55
N LEU A 118 1.55 16.14 -11.35
CA LEU A 118 0.31 15.41 -11.02
C LEU A 118 0.56 13.93 -10.76
N LEU A 119 1.28 13.25 -11.67
CA LEU A 119 1.65 11.84 -11.52
C LEU A 119 2.49 11.60 -10.25
N THR A 120 3.44 12.49 -9.98
CA THR A 120 4.33 12.40 -8.81
C THR A 120 3.56 12.57 -7.51
N TYR A 121 2.63 13.53 -7.48
CA TYR A 121 1.77 13.77 -6.33
C TYR A 121 0.84 12.58 -6.06
N ALA A 122 0.15 12.07 -7.08
CA ALA A 122 -0.68 10.88 -6.96
C ALA A 122 0.13 9.65 -6.49
N THR A 123 1.37 9.48 -6.97
CA THR A 123 2.27 8.42 -6.50
C THR A 123 2.61 8.55 -5.02
N ALA A 124 2.90 9.78 -4.57
CA ALA A 124 3.18 10.08 -3.19
C ALA A 124 1.97 9.81 -2.29
N GLN A 125 0.76 10.18 -2.75
CA GLN A 125 -0.49 9.88 -2.07
C GLN A 125 -0.73 8.37 -1.98
N ILE A 126 -0.56 7.61 -3.08
CA ILE A 126 -0.69 6.15 -3.05
C ILE A 126 0.32 5.52 -2.08
N GLU A 127 1.60 5.93 -2.15
CA GLU A 127 2.63 5.45 -1.24
C GLU A 127 2.26 5.71 0.23
N SER A 128 1.83 6.93 0.57
CA SER A 128 1.38 7.29 1.92
C SER A 128 0.16 6.50 2.37
N GLN A 129 -0.87 6.39 1.53
CA GLN A 129 -2.08 5.62 1.84
C GLN A 129 -1.76 4.14 2.09
N MET A 130 -0.91 3.54 1.26
CA MET A 130 -0.49 2.15 1.43
C MET A 130 0.32 1.96 2.72
N TYR A 131 1.25 2.87 3.01
CA TYR A 131 2.03 2.84 4.25
C TYR A 131 1.13 2.93 5.48
N ASN A 132 0.27 3.95 5.55
CA ASN A 132 -0.66 4.16 6.67
C ASN A 132 -1.61 2.97 6.86
N TYR A 133 -2.05 2.36 5.77
CA TYR A 133 -2.90 1.17 5.84
C TYR A 133 -2.15 -0.05 6.40
N MET A 134 -0.93 -0.30 5.94
CA MET A 134 -0.10 -1.40 6.47
C MET A 134 0.28 -1.18 7.93
N GLU A 135 0.58 0.07 8.32
CA GLU A 135 0.79 0.46 9.72
C GLU A 135 -0.45 0.20 10.56
N SER A 136 -1.62 0.64 10.10
CA SER A 136 -2.89 0.38 10.78
C SER A 136 -3.18 -1.12 10.89
N ALA A 137 -2.94 -1.91 9.84
CA ALA A 137 -3.12 -3.35 9.85
C ALA A 137 -2.17 -4.05 10.83
N TYR A 138 -0.92 -3.58 10.93
CA TYR A 138 0.03 -4.06 11.94
C TYR A 138 -0.49 -3.77 13.35
N TYR A 139 -0.92 -2.53 13.62
CA TYR A 139 -1.48 -2.14 14.91
C TYR A 139 -2.73 -2.95 15.28
N ARG A 140 -3.67 -3.12 14.35
CA ARG A 140 -4.87 -3.96 14.56
C ARG A 140 -4.48 -5.39 14.92
N GLU A 141 -3.51 -5.96 14.21
CA GLU A 141 -3.05 -7.32 14.50
C GLU A 141 -2.39 -7.42 15.88
N VAL A 142 -1.52 -6.48 16.22
CA VAL A 142 -0.88 -6.45 17.55
C VAL A 142 -1.92 -6.26 18.66
N GLN A 143 -2.88 -5.35 18.50
CA GLN A 143 -3.95 -5.11 19.49
C GLN A 143 -4.85 -6.34 19.64
N ARG A 144 -5.24 -6.98 18.53
CA ARG A 144 -6.04 -8.20 18.53
C ARG A 144 -5.34 -9.31 19.32
N GLN A 145 -4.05 -9.45 19.11
CA GLN A 145 -3.20 -10.46 19.74
C GLN A 145 -2.88 -10.16 21.21
N ALA A 146 -2.77 -8.88 21.58
CA ALA A 146 -2.62 -8.47 22.97
C ALA A 146 -3.93 -8.63 23.77
N GLY A 147 -5.05 -8.15 23.22
CA GLY A 147 -6.37 -8.25 23.86
C GLY A 147 -6.81 -9.70 24.08
N LEU A 148 -6.39 -10.58 23.17
CA LEU A 148 -6.51 -12.02 23.31
C LEU A 148 -6.00 -12.57 24.63
N VAL A 149 -4.87 -12.07 25.11
CA VAL A 149 -4.21 -12.54 26.34
C VAL A 149 -4.42 -11.57 27.52
N GLY A 150 -5.39 -10.66 27.41
CA GLY A 150 -5.66 -9.64 28.44
C GLY A 150 -4.54 -8.62 28.62
N ALA A 151 -3.79 -8.32 27.56
CA ALA A 151 -2.69 -7.35 27.55
C ALA A 151 -2.98 -6.15 26.64
N THR A 152 -2.29 -5.05 26.88
CA THR A 152 -2.26 -3.87 26.00
C THR A 152 -0.86 -3.70 25.43
N ALA A 153 -0.71 -3.67 24.10
CA ALA A 153 0.59 -3.56 23.45
C ALA A 153 0.92 -2.13 23.01
N LYS A 154 2.14 -1.66 23.32
CA LYS A 154 2.75 -0.47 22.73
C LYS A 154 3.93 -0.92 21.86
N VAL A 155 3.99 -0.44 20.62
CA VAL A 155 5.06 -0.75 19.66
C VAL A 155 5.70 0.54 19.20
N SER A 156 7.03 0.60 19.17
CA SER A 156 7.73 1.76 18.66
C SER A 156 7.49 1.94 17.16
N LEU A 157 7.38 3.18 16.70
CA LEU A 157 7.16 3.50 15.29
C LEU A 157 8.31 3.00 14.41
N GLU A 158 9.54 3.03 14.92
CA GLU A 158 10.74 2.58 14.22
C GLU A 158 10.66 1.07 13.90
N HIS A 159 10.12 0.28 14.82
CA HIS A 159 9.96 -1.16 14.62
C HIS A 159 8.91 -1.47 13.54
N ILE A 160 7.78 -0.75 13.57
CA ILE A 160 6.74 -0.88 12.55
C ILE A 160 7.29 -0.48 11.18
N GLN A 161 8.00 0.65 11.12
CA GLN A 161 8.70 1.10 9.92
C GLN A 161 9.66 0.02 9.38
N ALA A 162 10.45 -0.61 10.26
CA ALA A 162 11.36 -1.67 9.85
C ALA A 162 10.60 -2.87 9.26
N ILE A 163 9.50 -3.31 9.88
CA ILE A 163 8.70 -4.44 9.39
C ILE A 163 8.04 -4.15 8.05
N ILE A 164 7.43 -2.96 7.92
CA ILE A 164 6.78 -2.53 6.68
C ILE A 164 7.81 -2.42 5.56
N ASN A 165 8.98 -1.83 5.83
CA ASN A 165 10.00 -1.58 4.81
C ASN A 165 11.01 -2.73 4.60
N THR A 166 10.85 -3.84 5.33
CA THR A 166 11.64 -5.06 5.07
C THR A 166 11.35 -5.56 3.66
N SER A 167 12.39 -5.97 2.94
CA SER A 167 12.26 -6.49 1.58
C SER A 167 11.44 -7.78 1.55
N PHE A 168 10.66 -7.93 0.48
CA PHE A 168 9.96 -9.17 0.17
C PHE A 168 10.23 -9.49 -1.29
N ASP A 169 10.66 -10.71 -1.60
CA ASP A 169 11.28 -11.08 -2.88
C ASP A 169 12.38 -10.06 -3.29
N ASP A 170 13.28 -9.77 -2.35
CA ASP A 170 14.44 -8.87 -2.50
C ASP A 170 14.14 -7.42 -2.88
N VAL A 171 12.88 -6.99 -2.81
CA VAL A 171 12.47 -5.64 -3.17
C VAL A 171 11.55 -5.03 -2.11
N VAL A 172 11.78 -3.76 -1.78
CA VAL A 172 10.90 -2.96 -0.93
C VAL A 172 9.65 -2.56 -1.72
N TRP A 173 8.48 -2.71 -1.12
CA TRP A 173 7.17 -2.45 -1.74
C TRP A 173 7.09 -1.09 -2.45
N SER A 174 7.56 -0.01 -1.82
CA SER A 174 7.48 1.35 -2.38
C SER A 174 8.19 1.47 -3.73
N THR A 175 9.31 0.75 -3.91
CA THR A 175 10.04 0.73 -5.19
C THR A 175 9.18 0.22 -6.33
N ARG A 176 8.28 -0.75 -6.07
CA ARG A 176 7.35 -1.29 -7.07
C ARG A 176 6.34 -0.23 -7.51
N ILE A 177 5.83 0.60 -6.59
CA ILE A 177 4.88 1.69 -6.90
C ILE A 177 5.53 2.71 -7.82
N TRP A 178 6.70 3.22 -7.44
CA TRP A 178 7.43 4.20 -8.23
C TRP A 178 7.80 3.68 -9.62
N LYS A 179 8.18 2.40 -9.73
CA LYS A 179 8.48 1.76 -11.02
C LYS A 179 7.23 1.66 -11.91
N ASN A 180 6.08 1.31 -11.34
CA ASN A 180 4.83 1.23 -12.10
C ASN A 180 4.41 2.62 -12.61
N MET A 181 4.51 3.66 -11.77
CA MET A 181 4.16 5.01 -12.22
C MET A 181 5.07 5.53 -13.34
N GLU A 182 6.35 5.16 -13.34
CA GLU A 182 7.24 5.54 -14.44
C GLU A 182 6.77 4.99 -15.80
N HIS A 183 6.04 3.86 -15.82
CA HIS A 183 5.38 3.39 -17.05
C HIS A 183 4.27 4.36 -17.49
N THR A 184 3.35 4.71 -16.59
CA THR A 184 2.27 5.67 -16.86
C THR A 184 2.82 7.02 -17.33
N ARG A 185 3.90 7.50 -16.69
CA ARG A 185 4.58 8.75 -17.07
C ARG A 185 5.08 8.73 -18.51
N LYS A 186 5.62 7.60 -18.99
CA LYS A 186 6.06 7.46 -20.39
C LYS A 186 4.89 7.59 -21.36
N GLN A 187 3.73 7.02 -21.02
CA GLN A 187 2.52 7.11 -21.85
C GLN A 187 1.95 8.53 -21.88
N VAL A 188 1.91 9.20 -20.73
CA VAL A 188 1.53 10.61 -20.63
C VAL A 188 2.46 11.49 -21.48
N ASN A 189 3.78 11.29 -21.39
CA ASN A 189 4.73 12.04 -22.22
C ASN A 189 4.57 11.77 -23.72
N LYS A 190 4.22 10.55 -24.11
CA LYS A 190 3.90 10.19 -25.50
C LYS A 190 2.62 10.91 -25.97
N ALA A 191 1.58 10.97 -25.13
CA ALA A 191 0.35 11.71 -25.44
C ALA A 191 0.62 13.21 -25.61
N VAL A 192 1.43 13.82 -24.73
CA VAL A 192 1.88 15.22 -24.86
C VAL A 192 2.60 15.43 -26.18
N ARG A 193 3.58 14.59 -26.52
CA ARG A 193 4.32 14.74 -27.79
C ARG A 193 3.42 14.64 -29.02
N ASN A 194 2.46 13.70 -29.03
CA ASN A 194 1.54 13.59 -30.15
C ASN A 194 0.61 14.81 -30.25
N THR A 195 0.13 15.31 -29.12
CA THR A 195 -0.72 16.50 -29.06
C THR A 195 0.05 17.75 -29.53
N MET A 196 1.25 17.95 -28.99
CA MET A 196 2.05 19.16 -29.19
C MET A 196 2.79 19.19 -30.53
N LEU A 197 3.37 18.06 -30.95
CA LEU A 197 4.24 18.01 -32.12
C LEU A 197 3.51 17.59 -33.40
N ARG A 198 2.39 16.87 -33.25
CA ARG A 198 1.62 16.34 -34.40
C ARG A 198 0.23 16.95 -34.51
N GLY A 199 -0.11 17.93 -33.67
CA GLY A 199 -1.40 18.64 -33.69
C GLY A 199 -2.62 17.79 -33.35
N ARG A 200 -2.43 16.53 -32.93
CA ARG A 200 -3.54 15.60 -32.64
C ARG A 200 -4.38 16.09 -31.47
N HIS A 201 -5.67 15.82 -31.51
CA HIS A 201 -6.56 16.29 -30.46
C HIS A 201 -6.33 15.45 -29.18
N PRO A 202 -6.22 16.08 -27.99
CA PRO A 202 -5.95 15.36 -26.73
C PRO A 202 -6.88 14.19 -26.43
N LYS A 203 -8.16 14.34 -26.78
CA LYS A 203 -9.20 13.30 -26.55
C LYS A 203 -8.87 11.96 -27.19
N GLU A 204 -8.05 11.94 -28.24
CA GLU A 204 -7.62 10.69 -28.88
C GLU A 204 -6.79 9.81 -27.95
N PHE A 205 -6.15 10.38 -26.92
CA PHE A 205 -5.27 9.65 -25.99
C PHE A 205 -5.94 9.33 -24.64
N VAL A 206 -7.13 9.88 -24.38
CA VAL A 206 -7.86 9.67 -23.11
C VAL A 206 -8.17 8.19 -22.86
N PRO A 207 -8.62 7.38 -23.86
CA PRO A 207 -8.85 5.95 -23.63
C PRO A 207 -7.58 5.17 -23.27
N GLU A 208 -6.45 5.47 -23.93
CA GLU A 208 -5.15 4.83 -23.63
C GLU A 208 -4.68 5.25 -22.23
N LEU A 209 -4.79 6.52 -21.87
CA LEU A 209 -4.44 7.02 -20.53
C LEU A 209 -5.28 6.33 -19.43
N ARG A 210 -6.61 6.25 -19.59
CA ARG A 210 -7.50 5.58 -18.63
C ARG A 210 -7.16 4.10 -18.48
N LYS A 211 -6.85 3.40 -19.57
CA LYS A 211 -6.43 2.00 -19.55
C LYS A 211 -5.13 1.81 -18.75
N GLU A 212 -4.11 2.62 -19.03
CA GLU A 212 -2.81 2.52 -18.37
C GLU A 212 -2.87 2.89 -16.89
N SER A 213 -3.65 3.92 -16.54
CA SER A 213 -3.91 4.26 -15.15
C SER A 213 -4.72 3.19 -14.42
N GLY A 214 -5.69 2.56 -15.08
CA GLY A 214 -6.40 1.40 -14.52
C GLY A 214 -5.48 0.22 -14.24
N ALA A 215 -4.47 0.00 -15.10
CA ALA A 215 -3.42 -0.99 -14.82
C ALA A 215 -2.61 -0.60 -13.57
N THR A 216 -2.24 0.68 -13.42
CA THR A 216 -1.55 1.19 -12.22
C THR A 216 -2.38 0.99 -10.95
N ALA A 217 -3.68 1.30 -10.97
CA ALA A 217 -4.60 1.04 -9.84
C ALA A 217 -4.63 -0.45 -9.47
N TYR A 218 -4.74 -1.32 -10.48
CA TYR A 218 -4.72 -2.77 -10.25
C TYR A 218 -3.39 -3.26 -9.65
N GLN A 219 -2.25 -2.75 -10.14
CA GLN A 219 -0.94 -3.11 -9.58
C GLN A 219 -0.79 -2.63 -8.13
N ALA A 220 -1.25 -1.41 -7.81
CA ALA A 220 -1.23 -0.85 -6.47
C ALA A 220 -2.12 -1.65 -5.51
N LYS A 221 -3.35 -1.97 -5.90
CA LYS A 221 -4.24 -2.88 -5.18
C LYS A 221 -3.58 -4.23 -4.88
N ARG A 222 -3.03 -4.88 -5.90
CA ARG A 222 -2.39 -6.20 -5.75
C ARG A 222 -1.25 -6.13 -4.74
N LEU A 223 -0.43 -5.09 -4.84
CA LEU A 223 0.71 -4.87 -3.95
C LEU A 223 0.24 -4.59 -2.52
N LEU A 224 -0.75 -3.72 -2.33
CA LEU A 224 -1.32 -3.39 -1.03
C LEU A 224 -1.77 -4.64 -0.29
N LEU A 225 -2.59 -5.47 -0.90
CA LEU A 225 -3.10 -6.68 -0.22
C LEU A 225 -1.98 -7.66 0.10
N THR A 226 -1.03 -7.83 -0.82
CA THR A 226 0.08 -8.77 -0.64
C THR A 226 1.00 -8.32 0.50
N GLU A 227 1.39 -7.05 0.52
CA GLU A 227 2.27 -6.50 1.55
C GLU A 227 1.55 -6.38 2.90
N THR A 228 0.26 -6.07 2.92
CA THR A 228 -0.54 -6.04 4.16
C THR A 228 -0.61 -7.43 4.79
N ALA A 229 -0.91 -8.47 4.00
CA ALA A 229 -0.88 -9.85 4.48
C ALA A 229 0.51 -10.25 5.00
N ARG A 230 1.59 -9.77 4.36
CA ARG A 230 2.96 -10.03 4.84
C ARG A 230 3.21 -9.36 6.18
N VAL A 231 2.84 -8.08 6.31
CA VAL A 231 3.01 -7.30 7.54
C VAL A 231 2.24 -7.94 8.70
N GLN A 232 1.00 -8.39 8.47
CA GLN A 232 0.20 -9.12 9.46
C GLN A 232 0.85 -10.45 9.85
N THR A 233 1.35 -11.23 8.89
CA THR A 233 2.08 -12.48 9.17
C THR A 233 3.33 -12.23 10.01
N LEU A 234 4.07 -11.16 9.76
CA LEU A 234 5.25 -10.82 10.56
C LEU A 234 4.87 -10.39 11.99
N ALA A 235 3.76 -9.66 12.14
CA ALA A 235 3.20 -9.33 13.46
C ALA A 235 2.78 -10.61 14.22
N GLN A 236 2.13 -11.56 13.54
CA GLN A 236 1.77 -12.88 14.08
C GLN A 236 3.00 -13.66 14.54
N GLN A 237 4.03 -13.72 13.70
CA GLN A 237 5.28 -14.39 14.03
C GLN A 237 5.92 -13.82 15.30
N GLN A 238 5.99 -12.48 15.41
CA GLN A 238 6.51 -11.81 16.60
C GLN A 238 5.69 -12.15 17.85
N HIS A 239 4.37 -12.11 17.71
CA HIS A 239 3.47 -12.52 18.78
C HIS A 239 3.76 -13.96 19.22
N TYR A 240 3.77 -14.92 18.29
CA TYR A 240 4.00 -16.34 18.58
C TYR A 240 5.35 -16.60 19.25
N ILE A 241 6.41 -15.95 18.79
CA ILE A 241 7.74 -16.09 19.40
C ILE A 241 7.71 -15.63 20.85
N ALA A 242 7.03 -14.52 21.14
CA ALA A 242 6.99 -13.94 22.48
C ALA A 242 6.05 -14.68 23.45
N THR A 243 4.92 -15.24 22.99
CA THR A 243 4.00 -15.98 23.87
C THR A 243 4.23 -17.46 23.95
N MET A 244 4.58 -18.08 22.84
CA MET A 244 4.63 -19.54 22.73
C MET A 244 6.06 -20.05 22.64
N GLY A 245 6.98 -19.20 22.23
CA GLY A 245 8.38 -19.56 22.00
C GLY A 245 8.60 -20.10 20.58
N LYS A 246 9.87 -20.11 20.17
CA LYS A 246 10.27 -20.48 18.80
C LYS A 246 9.92 -21.92 18.42
N ASN A 247 9.85 -22.83 19.40
CA ASN A 247 9.55 -24.25 19.18
C ASN A 247 8.05 -24.57 19.11
N ALA A 248 7.20 -23.58 19.38
CA ALA A 248 5.76 -23.74 19.24
C ALA A 248 5.34 -23.93 17.78
N LYS A 249 4.09 -24.34 17.59
CA LYS A 249 3.49 -24.49 16.27
C LYS A 249 2.40 -23.45 16.03
N TYR A 250 2.15 -23.16 14.77
CA TYR A 250 1.00 -22.41 14.30
C TYR A 250 0.27 -23.23 13.24
N GLU A 251 -1.01 -22.99 13.07
CA GLU A 251 -1.83 -23.55 11.99
C GLU A 251 -2.06 -22.49 10.91
N PHE A 252 -1.94 -22.90 9.65
CA PHE A 252 -2.28 -22.07 8.50
C PHE A 252 -3.78 -22.15 8.22
N LEU A 253 -4.46 -21.01 8.13
CA LEU A 253 -5.88 -20.93 7.81
C LEU A 253 -6.11 -20.19 6.50
N ALA A 254 -6.66 -20.89 5.51
CA ALA A 254 -7.06 -20.28 4.26
C ALA A 254 -8.39 -19.54 4.41
N PHE A 255 -8.53 -18.39 3.74
CA PHE A 255 -9.84 -17.78 3.54
C PHE A 255 -10.60 -18.62 2.53
N LEU A 256 -11.48 -19.50 2.98
CA LEU A 256 -12.24 -20.43 2.14
C LEU A 256 -13.47 -19.73 1.52
N ASP A 257 -13.36 -19.34 0.25
CA ASP A 257 -14.43 -18.86 -0.62
C ASP A 257 -14.20 -19.36 -2.06
N ASP A 258 -14.98 -18.83 -3.01
CA ASP A 258 -14.87 -19.10 -4.44
C ASP A 258 -13.53 -18.63 -5.06
N ARG A 259 -12.84 -17.70 -4.39
CA ARG A 259 -11.57 -17.11 -4.83
C ARG A 259 -10.34 -17.73 -4.17
N THR A 260 -10.49 -18.72 -3.28
CA THR A 260 -9.35 -19.39 -2.66
C THR A 260 -8.58 -20.19 -3.69
N THR A 261 -7.28 -19.91 -3.81
CA THR A 261 -6.37 -20.63 -4.68
C THR A 261 -6.10 -22.05 -4.17
N GLN A 262 -5.73 -22.96 -5.08
CA GLN A 262 -5.34 -24.32 -4.70
C GLN A 262 -4.14 -24.31 -3.75
N THR A 263 -3.19 -23.38 -3.93
CA THR A 263 -2.06 -23.19 -3.01
C THR A 263 -2.55 -23.00 -1.58
N CYS A 264 -3.42 -22.01 -1.33
CA CYS A 264 -3.93 -21.78 0.02
C CYS A 264 -4.77 -22.95 0.54
N ARG A 265 -5.56 -23.62 -0.31
CA ARG A 265 -6.31 -24.83 0.09
C ARG A 265 -5.40 -25.96 0.55
N ASN A 266 -4.26 -26.18 -0.13
CA ASN A 266 -3.29 -27.21 0.22
C ASN A 266 -2.58 -26.94 1.56
N HIS A 267 -2.43 -25.66 1.94
CA HIS A 267 -1.86 -25.27 3.23
C HIS A 267 -2.90 -25.24 4.36
N ASN A 268 -4.19 -25.16 4.03
CA ASN A 268 -5.25 -25.02 5.02
C ASN A 268 -5.27 -26.19 6.02
N GLY A 269 -5.15 -25.88 7.30
CA GLY A 269 -5.12 -26.86 8.38
C GLY A 269 -3.74 -27.44 8.70
N ASN A 270 -2.72 -27.14 7.88
CA ASN A 270 -1.37 -27.62 8.14
C ASN A 270 -0.74 -26.84 9.29
N THR A 271 0.01 -27.57 10.12
CA THR A 271 0.75 -27.00 11.23
C THR A 271 2.23 -26.87 10.90
N TYR A 272 2.86 -25.76 11.29
CA TYR A 272 4.28 -25.49 11.07
C TYR A 272 4.92 -24.94 12.35
N LYS A 273 6.24 -25.08 12.48
CA LYS A 273 6.97 -24.47 13.61
C LYS A 273 7.08 -22.97 13.43
N VAL A 274 6.93 -22.22 14.51
CA VAL A 274 7.08 -20.75 14.54
C VAL A 274 8.50 -20.34 14.11
N SER A 275 9.52 -21.10 14.50
CA SER A 275 10.92 -20.89 14.08
C SER A 275 11.14 -20.98 12.56
N GLU A 276 10.25 -21.66 11.84
CA GLU A 276 10.31 -21.89 10.41
C GLU A 276 9.33 -21.01 9.63
N MET A 277 8.57 -20.15 10.32
CA MET A 277 7.54 -19.28 9.73
C MET A 277 8.16 -18.30 8.74
N LYS A 278 7.77 -18.42 7.47
CA LYS A 278 8.24 -17.61 6.35
C LYS A 278 7.09 -17.30 5.41
N ALA A 279 6.81 -15.99 5.29
CA ALA A 279 5.87 -15.46 4.33
C ALA A 279 6.21 -15.95 2.91
N GLY A 280 5.21 -16.43 2.17
CA GLY A 280 5.38 -16.97 0.80
C GLY A 280 5.80 -18.43 0.72
N ILE A 281 6.15 -19.09 1.83
CA ILE A 281 6.59 -20.49 1.84
C ILE A 281 5.65 -21.37 2.65
N ASN A 282 5.40 -21.00 3.91
CA ASN A 282 4.51 -21.74 4.82
C ASN A 282 3.60 -20.81 5.63
N ALA A 283 3.71 -19.50 5.41
CA ALA A 283 2.83 -18.50 5.99
C ALA A 283 2.38 -17.49 4.92
N PRO A 284 1.23 -16.82 5.07
CA PRO A 284 0.75 -15.82 4.13
C PRO A 284 1.74 -14.64 3.95
N PRO A 285 1.73 -13.93 2.81
CA PRO A 285 0.97 -14.20 1.60
C PRO A 285 1.59 -15.34 0.78
N MET A 286 0.79 -16.33 0.37
CA MET A 286 1.26 -17.43 -0.51
C MET A 286 1.18 -17.08 -2.00
N HIS A 287 0.48 -16.01 -2.35
CA HIS A 287 0.24 -15.56 -3.71
C HIS A 287 -0.22 -14.08 -3.68
N PRO A 288 -0.25 -13.40 -4.83
CA PRO A 288 -0.84 -12.06 -4.89
C PRO A 288 -2.31 -12.08 -4.47
N HIS A 289 -2.75 -11.07 -3.71
CA HIS A 289 -4.10 -11.00 -3.10
C HIS A 289 -4.42 -12.15 -2.12
N CYS A 290 -3.39 -12.75 -1.49
CA CYS A 290 -3.61 -13.74 -0.44
C CYS A 290 -4.34 -13.11 0.76
N ARG A 291 -5.41 -13.76 1.21
CA ARG A 291 -6.24 -13.37 2.36
C ARG A 291 -6.19 -14.39 3.49
N SER A 292 -5.34 -15.41 3.33
CA SER A 292 -5.11 -16.43 4.34
C SER A 292 -4.42 -15.82 5.56
N PHE A 293 -4.52 -16.53 6.67
CA PHE A 293 -4.12 -16.08 7.98
C PHE A 293 -3.41 -17.21 8.74
N THR A 294 -2.89 -16.92 9.93
CA THR A 294 -2.36 -17.95 10.82
C THR A 294 -2.97 -17.85 12.21
N VAL A 295 -3.01 -18.99 12.91
CA VAL A 295 -3.45 -19.06 14.31
C VAL A 295 -2.43 -19.84 15.14
N PRO A 296 -2.31 -19.56 16.44
CA PRO A 296 -1.53 -20.44 17.30
C PRO A 296 -2.11 -21.87 17.24
N TYR A 297 -1.24 -22.86 17.35
CA TYR A 297 -1.64 -24.25 17.50
C TYR A 297 -1.39 -24.65 18.96
N VAL A 298 -2.46 -25.03 19.65
CA VAL A 298 -2.46 -25.48 21.05
C VAL A 298 -2.99 -26.91 21.06
N ASP A 299 -2.34 -27.81 21.79
CA ASP A 299 -2.78 -29.21 21.85
C ASP A 299 -4.13 -29.31 22.61
N ASP A 300 -4.94 -30.33 22.28
CA ASP A 300 -6.36 -30.47 22.68
C ASP A 300 -6.53 -31.00 24.14
N ILE A 301 -5.84 -30.39 25.11
CA ILE A 301 -6.11 -30.63 26.53
C ILE A 301 -6.89 -29.42 27.07
N ASP A 302 -8.13 -29.61 27.53
CA ASP A 302 -9.03 -28.50 27.94
C ASP A 302 -8.42 -27.58 29.02
N GLU A 303 -7.53 -28.09 29.87
CA GLU A 303 -6.78 -27.28 30.85
C GLU A 303 -5.81 -26.29 30.19
N GLU A 304 -5.32 -26.55 28.97
CA GLU A 304 -4.27 -25.76 28.32
C GLU A 304 -4.72 -24.37 27.88
N LEU A 305 -6.00 -24.12 27.56
CA LEU A 305 -6.43 -22.78 27.12
C LEU A 305 -6.58 -21.81 28.28
N GLU A 306 -7.19 -22.25 29.38
CA GLU A 306 -7.24 -21.45 30.60
C GLU A 306 -5.83 -21.24 31.17
N ASP A 307 -4.99 -22.29 31.20
CA ASP A 307 -3.58 -22.15 31.55
C ASP A 307 -2.82 -21.28 30.56
N PHE A 308 -3.18 -21.30 29.27
CA PHE A 308 -2.53 -20.49 28.24
C PHE A 308 -2.71 -19.02 28.58
N PHE A 309 -3.95 -18.60 28.85
CA PHE A 309 -4.26 -17.22 29.23
C PHE A 309 -3.67 -16.88 30.61
N LYS A 310 -3.82 -17.76 31.61
CA LYS A 310 -3.31 -17.54 32.97
C LYS A 310 -1.79 -17.37 33.01
N LYS A 311 -1.03 -18.18 32.27
CA LYS A 311 0.44 -18.10 32.18
C LYS A 311 0.90 -16.81 31.50
N ARG A 312 0.07 -16.18 30.67
CA ARG A 312 0.41 -15.05 29.80
C ARG A 312 -0.19 -13.72 30.23
N LYS A 313 -1.14 -13.70 31.17
CA LYS A 313 -1.67 -12.48 31.80
C LYS A 313 -0.49 -11.66 32.36
N GLY A 314 -0.31 -10.44 31.85
CA GLY A 314 0.74 -9.51 32.28
C GLY A 314 2.20 -9.86 31.90
N LYS A 315 2.45 -10.92 31.11
CA LYS A 315 3.80 -11.33 30.67
C LYS A 315 3.97 -11.19 29.16
N TYR A 316 4.26 -9.98 28.71
CA TYR A 316 4.72 -9.76 27.34
C TYR A 316 5.93 -8.81 27.38
N LYS A 317 6.98 -9.14 26.63
CA LYS A 317 8.03 -8.20 26.19
C LYS A 317 8.50 -8.74 24.85
N ILE A 318 8.24 -8.00 23.79
CA ILE A 318 8.88 -8.21 22.48
C ILE A 318 10.00 -7.16 22.41
N ASP A 319 11.15 -7.44 21.81
CA ASP A 319 12.20 -6.41 21.68
C ASP A 319 11.66 -5.20 20.90
N GLY A 320 11.78 -3.99 21.46
CA GLY A 320 11.11 -2.77 20.97
C GLY A 320 9.67 -2.57 21.45
N PHE A 321 9.16 -3.43 22.34
CA PHE A 321 7.88 -3.31 23.02
C PHE A 321 8.09 -3.08 24.53
N GLU A 322 7.45 -2.04 25.06
CA GLU A 322 7.23 -1.87 26.49
C GLU A 322 5.74 -2.03 26.80
N LEU A 323 5.41 -2.61 27.94
CA LEU A 323 4.02 -2.76 28.38
C LEU A 323 3.86 -2.23 29.78
N GLU A 324 2.69 -1.65 29.98
CA GLU A 324 2.14 -1.42 31.29
C GLU A 324 1.19 -2.59 31.58
N ALA A 325 1.36 -3.24 32.73
CA ALA A 325 0.37 -4.19 33.21
C ALA A 325 -0.91 -3.40 33.53
N ASN A 326 -2.07 -3.85 33.03
CA ASN A 326 -3.35 -3.37 33.54
C ASN A 326 -3.41 -3.72 35.03
N LYS A 327 -3.40 -2.69 35.88
CA LYS A 327 -3.43 -2.81 37.34
C LYS A 327 -4.84 -3.00 37.91
N ASP A 328 -5.87 -3.06 37.08
CA ASP A 328 -7.26 -3.15 37.52
C ASP A 328 -7.94 -4.38 36.89
N ASP A 329 -8.10 -5.41 37.73
CA ASP A 329 -9.20 -6.39 37.85
C ASP A 329 -8.73 -7.66 38.58
#